data_AF-A0A264W143-F1
#
_entry.id   AF-A0A264W143-F1
#
_cell.length_a   1.000
_cell.length_b   1.000
_cell.length_c   1.000
_cell.angle_alpha   90.00
_cell.angle_beta   90.00
_cell.angle_gamma   90.00
#
_symmetry.space_group_name_H-M   'P 1'
#
loop_
_entity.id
_entity.type
_entity.pdbx_description
1 polymer ?
#
loop_
_entity_poly.entity_id
_entity_poly.type
_entity_poly.pdbx_seq_one_letter_code
_entity_poly.pdbx_strand_id
1 'polypeptide(L)'
;MTNVFLVILLVGFTYGLVKQIKYTIDLKENRNTIKNKRKIIGNIMFTFFYSVFLITYVLNLINLQTLVQYNELILQLCFISVLFALVSKFLITPKRNIQ
;
A
#
# COMPACT_ATOMS: atom_id res chain seq x y z
N MET A 1 1.59 -18.02 18.97
CA MET A 1 2.25 -16.70 18.84
C MET A 1 2.18 -16.14 17.42
N THR A 2 2.36 -16.96 16.38
CA THR A 2 2.26 -16.56 14.95
C THR A 2 0.95 -15.85 14.58
N ASN A 3 -0.20 -16.37 15.01
CA ASN A 3 -1.51 -15.79 14.64
C ASN A 3 -1.74 -14.37 15.21
N VAL A 4 -1.25 -14.09 16.42
CA VAL A 4 -1.38 -12.77 17.05
C VAL A 4 -0.58 -11.72 16.27
N PHE A 5 0.64 -12.09 15.85
CA PHE A 5 1.49 -11.22 15.04
C PHE A 5 0.84 -10.89 13.68
N LEU A 6 0.23 -11.87 13.02
CA LEU A 6 -0.49 -11.66 11.76
C LEU A 6 -1.69 -10.72 11.93
N VAL A 7 -2.43 -10.84 13.04
CA VAL A 7 -3.54 -9.93 13.35
C VAL A 7 -3.05 -8.50 13.58
N ILE A 8 -1.96 -8.31 14.34
CA ILE A 8 -1.37 -6.99 14.58
C ILE A 8 -0.90 -6.36 13.26
N LEU A 9 -0.25 -7.13 12.39
CA LEU A 9 0.16 -6.65 11.06
C LEU A 9 -1.05 -6.26 10.21
N LEU A 10 -2.10 -7.09 10.19
CA LEU A 10 -3.32 -6.78 9.44
C LEU A 10 -3.98 -5.49 9.90
N VAL A 11 -4.10 -5.28 11.22
CA VAL A 11 -4.64 -4.05 11.81
C VAL A 11 -3.73 -2.85 11.51
N GLY A 12 -2.42 -3.02 11.62
CA GLY A 12 -1.45 -1.96 11.31
C GLY A 12 -1.50 -1.53 9.84
N PHE A 13 -1.54 -2.50 8.92
CA PHE A 13 -1.59 -2.22 7.49
C PHE A 13 -2.94 -1.63 7.06
N THR A 14 -4.06 -2.14 7.56
CA THR A 14 -5.39 -1.56 7.30
C THR A 14 -5.47 -0.12 7.80
N TYR A 15 -5.01 0.17 9.02
CA TYR A 15 -4.95 1.53 9.54
C TYR A 15 -4.08 2.44 8.69
N GLY A 16 -2.89 1.96 8.30
CA GLY A 16 -1.98 2.69 7.42
C GLY A 16 -2.61 3.02 6.06
N LEU A 17 -3.36 2.08 5.49
CA LEU A 17 -4.08 2.25 4.23
C LEU A 17 -5.19 3.30 4.34
N VAL A 18 -6.01 3.26 5.39
CA VAL A 18 -7.06 4.25 5.64
C VAL A 18 -6.46 5.66 5.75
N LYS A 19 -5.37 5.81 6.52
CA LYS A 19 -4.65 7.08 6.64
C LYS A 19 -4.13 7.57 5.29
N GLN A 20 -3.62 6.66 4.46
CA GLN A 20 -3.10 7.00 3.15
C GLN A 20 -4.20 7.40 2.16
N ILE A 21 -5.35 6.72 2.17
CA ILE A 21 -6.52 7.09 1.37
C ILE A 21 -6.98 8.49 1.74
N LYS A 22 -7.12 8.78 3.04
CA LYS A 22 -7.51 10.12 3.52
C LYS A 22 -6.54 11.19 3.02
N TYR A 23 -5.23 10.93 3.10
CA TYR A 23 -4.21 11.84 2.59
C TYR A 23 -4.29 12.04 1.08
N THR A 24 -4.57 10.97 0.32
CA THR A 24 -4.73 11.05 -1.14
C THR A 24 -5.98 11.81 -1.55
N ILE A 25 -7.09 11.67 -0.82
CA ILE A 25 -8.32 12.44 -1.06
C ILE A 25 -8.06 13.94 -0.81
N ASP A 26 -7.44 14.28 0.33
CA ASP A 26 -7.10 15.66 0.67
C ASP A 26 -6.15 16.30 -0.36
N LEU A 27 -5.15 15.56 -0.83
CA LEU A 27 -4.28 16.00 -1.93
C LEU A 27 -5.03 16.19 -3.25
N LYS A 28 -6.06 15.38 -3.52
CA LYS A 28 -6.86 15.47 -4.74
C LYS A 28 -7.82 16.67 -4.69
N GLU A 29 -8.38 16.96 -3.53
CA GLU A 29 -9.24 18.13 -3.30
C GLU A 29 -8.43 19.42 -3.43
N ASN A 30 -7.23 19.44 -2.87
CA ASN A 30 -6.28 20.56 -2.97
C ASN A 30 -5.43 20.55 -4.26
N ARG A 31 -5.83 19.77 -5.28
CA ARG A 31 -5.11 19.64 -6.56
C ARG A 31 -4.73 20.97 -7.20
N ASN A 32 -5.61 21.97 -7.09
CA ASN A 32 -5.43 23.27 -7.76
C ASN A 32 -4.42 24.17 -7.02
N THR A 33 -4.20 23.95 -5.73
CA THR A 33 -3.22 24.70 -4.91
C THR A 33 -1.85 24.02 -4.87
N ILE A 34 -1.77 22.73 -5.20
CA ILE A 34 -0.53 21.96 -5.21
C ILE A 34 0.17 22.11 -6.56
N LYS A 35 1.27 22.88 -6.58
CA LYS A 35 2.13 23.06 -7.78
C LYS A 35 2.73 21.75 -8.30
N ASN A 36 2.88 20.73 -7.45
CA ASN A 36 3.63 19.52 -7.80
C ASN A 36 2.73 18.33 -8.16
N LYS A 37 2.32 18.26 -9.43
CA LYS A 37 1.49 17.15 -9.96
C LYS A 37 2.14 15.77 -9.77
N ARG A 38 3.48 15.67 -9.74
CA ARG A 38 4.20 14.41 -9.49
C ARG A 38 3.94 13.86 -8.08
N LYS A 39 3.80 14.75 -7.08
CA LYS A 39 3.44 14.37 -5.72
C LYS A 39 2.06 13.71 -5.66
N ILE A 40 1.09 14.26 -6.38
CA ILE A 40 -0.29 13.71 -6.44
C ILE A 40 -0.26 12.32 -7.09
N ILE A 41 0.39 12.19 -8.24
CA ILE A 41 0.50 10.92 -8.97
C ILE A 41 1.22 9.85 -8.14
N GLY A 42 2.36 10.18 -7.53
CA GLY A 42 3.10 9.24 -6.69
C GLY A 42 2.27 8.76 -5.50
N ASN A 43 1.48 9.64 -4.89
CA ASN A 43 0.64 9.27 -3.76
C ASN A 43 -0.58 8.43 -4.15
N ILE A 44 -1.17 8.70 -5.32
CA ILE A 44 -2.23 7.86 -5.91
C ILE A 44 -1.68 6.46 -6.23
N MET A 45 -0.54 6.38 -6.92
CA MET A 45 0.10 5.10 -7.25
C MET A 45 0.46 4.31 -5.99
N PHE A 46 1.04 4.98 -4.98
CA PHE A 46 1.32 4.35 -3.70
C PHE A 46 0.06 3.78 -3.05
N THR A 47 -1.02 4.56 -3.00
CA THR A 47 -2.30 4.12 -2.42
C THR A 47 -2.85 2.91 -3.16
N PHE A 48 -2.79 2.92 -4.49
CA PHE A 48 -3.23 1.81 -5.33
C PHE A 48 -2.44 0.52 -5.04
N PHE A 49 -1.10 0.56 -5.11
CA PHE A 49 -0.27 -0.61 -4.84
C PHE A 49 -0.37 -1.09 -3.39
N TYR A 50 -0.57 -0.16 -2.44
CA TYR A 50 -0.81 -0.53 -1.05
C TYR A 50 -2.15 -1.29 -0.88
N SER A 51 -3.20 -0.88 -1.59
CA SER A 51 -4.47 -1.62 -1.62
C SER A 51 -4.30 -3.03 -2.20
N VAL A 52 -3.58 -3.16 -3.32
CA VAL A 52 -3.32 -4.47 -3.95
C VAL A 52 -2.52 -5.38 -3.00
N PHE A 53 -1.49 -4.83 -2.33
CA PHE A 53 -0.75 -5.55 -1.29
C PHE A 53 -1.69 -6.05 -0.17
N LEU A 54 -2.56 -5.18 0.35
CA LEU A 54 -3.42 -5.55 1.48
C LEU A 54 -4.42 -6.66 1.08
N ILE A 55 -5.00 -6.58 -0.12
CA ILE A 55 -5.93 -7.59 -0.63
C ILE A 55 -5.20 -8.93 -0.80
N THR A 56 -4.04 -8.93 -1.45
CA THR A 56 -3.25 -10.15 -1.67
C THR A 56 -2.72 -10.74 -0.38
N TYR A 57 -2.35 -9.91 0.60
CA TYR A 57 -1.99 -10.34 1.94
C TYR A 57 -3.15 -11.05 2.65
N VAL A 58 -4.36 -10.49 2.62
CA VAL A 58 -5.56 -11.12 3.19
C VAL A 58 -5.88 -12.45 2.49
N LEU A 59 -5.80 -12.49 1.16
CA LEU A 59 -6.00 -13.74 0.40
C LEU A 59 -4.97 -14.81 0.79
N ASN A 60 -3.70 -14.41 0.97
CA ASN A 60 -2.65 -15.32 1.40
C ASN A 60 -2.90 -15.86 2.83
N LEU A 61 -3.39 -15.01 3.74
CA LEU A 61 -3.78 -15.43 5.09
C LEU A 61 -4.94 -16.42 5.07
N ILE A 62 -5.96 -16.19 4.25
CA ILE A 62 -7.11 -17.10 4.12
C ILE A 62 -6.64 -18.46 3.59
N ASN A 63 -5.83 -18.49 2.53
CA ASN A 63 -5.30 -19.73 1.96
C ASN A 63 -4.46 -20.52 2.96
N LEU A 64 -3.66 -19.83 3.79
CA LEU A 64 -2.88 -20.45 4.85
C LEU A 64 -3.79 -21.12 5.91
N GLN A 65 -4.93 -20.50 6.22
CA GLN A 65 -5.88 -21.04 7.20
C GLN A 65 -6.74 -22.18 6.66
N THR A 66 -7.08 -22.16 5.37
CA THR A 66 -7.98 -23.15 4.74
C THR A 66 -7.25 -24.39 4.22
N LEU A 67 -5.92 -24.51 4.40
CA LEU A 67 -5.10 -25.60 3.86
C LEU A 67 -5.23 -25.74 2.32
N VAL A 68 -5.72 -24.71 1.65
CA VAL A 68 -5.73 -24.63 0.19
C VAL A 68 -4.27 -24.54 -0.26
N GLN A 69 -3.93 -25.28 -1.31
CA GLN A 69 -2.56 -25.37 -1.82
C GLN A 69 -1.88 -24.00 -1.88
N TYR A 70 -0.62 -23.97 -1.48
CA TYR A 70 0.25 -22.81 -1.61
C TYR A 70 0.15 -22.23 -3.03
N ASN A 71 -0.23 -20.96 -3.11
CA ASN A 71 -0.39 -20.27 -4.38
C ASN A 71 0.76 -19.26 -4.57
N GLU A 72 1.77 -19.68 -5.32
CA GLU A 72 2.98 -18.89 -5.58
C GLU A 72 2.66 -17.54 -6.23
N LEU A 73 1.64 -17.47 -7.08
CA LEU A 73 1.25 -16.23 -7.76
C LEU A 73 0.75 -15.17 -6.77
N ILE A 74 0.02 -15.57 -5.73
CA ILE A 74 -0.46 -14.64 -4.70
C ILE A 74 0.71 -14.09 -3.89
N LEU A 75 1.70 -14.94 -3.57
CA LEU A 75 2.90 -14.50 -2.87
C LEU A 75 3.75 -13.54 -3.72
N GLN A 76 3.98 -13.88 -4.99
CA GLN A 76 4.70 -13.04 -5.95
C GLN A 76 4.00 -11.68 -6.11
N LEU A 77 2.68 -11.67 -6.29
CA LEU A 77 1.90 -10.44 -6.44
C LEU A 77 1.95 -9.58 -5.18
N CYS A 78 1.90 -10.19 -3.99
CA CYS A 78 2.06 -9.51 -2.71
C CYS A 78 3.42 -8.80 -2.63
N PHE A 79 4.51 -9.51 -2.94
CA PHE A 79 5.86 -8.95 -2.91
C PHE A 79 6.07 -7.83 -3.95
N ILE A 80 5.63 -8.06 -5.19
CA ILE A 80 5.70 -7.09 -6.28
C ILE A 80 4.91 -5.82 -5.93
N SER A 81 3.73 -5.96 -5.31
CA SER A 81 2.91 -4.81 -4.90
C SER A 81 3.61 -3.96 -3.84
N VAL A 82 4.30 -4.58 -2.87
CA VAL A 82 5.12 -3.85 -1.90
C VAL A 82 6.26 -3.10 -2.59
N LEU A 83 6.96 -3.73 -3.53
CA LEU A 83 8.04 -3.08 -4.28
C LEU A 83 7.52 -1.86 -5.05
N PHE A 84 6.41 -1.99 -5.76
CA PHE A 84 5.82 -0.87 -6.49
C PHE A 84 5.30 0.24 -5.56
N ALA A 85 4.78 -0.11 -4.39
CA ALA A 85 4.44 0.88 -3.37
C ALA A 85 5.71 1.64 -2.92
N LEU A 86 6.79 0.94 -2.59
CA LEU A 86 8.05 1.59 -2.19
C LEU A 86 8.60 2.51 -3.29
N VAL A 87 8.61 2.05 -4.54
CA VAL A 87 9.02 2.88 -5.69
C VAL A 87 8.14 4.13 -5.82
N SER A 88 6.82 3.99 -5.69
CA SER A 88 5.90 5.13 -5.78
C SER A 88 6.16 6.17 -4.68
N LYS A 89 6.46 5.71 -3.46
CA LYS A 89 6.69 6.57 -2.31
C LYS A 89 8.08 7.22 -2.31
N PHE A 90 9.13 6.50 -2.68
CA PHE A 90 10.51 6.97 -2.55
C PHE A 90 11.11 7.52 -3.85
N LEU A 91 10.62 7.06 -5.00
CA LEU A 91 11.15 7.43 -6.32
C LEU A 91 10.29 8.51 -7.00
N ILE A 92 8.96 8.32 -6.97
CA ILE A 92 8.02 9.21 -7.70
C ILE A 92 7.65 10.43 -6.85
N THR A 93 7.41 10.23 -5.56
CA THR A 93 7.08 11.34 -4.66
C THR A 93 8.36 12.14 -4.41
N PRO A 94 8.41 13.42 -4.83
CA PRO A 94 9.63 14.20 -4.71
C PRO A 94 10.02 14.34 -3.24
N LYS A 95 11.26 13.97 -2.90
CA LYS A 95 11.86 14.37 -1.63
C LYS A 95 11.70 15.88 -1.53
N ARG A 96 11.21 16.35 -0.39
CA ARG A 96 11.12 17.77 -0.08
C ARG A 96 12.53 18.34 -0.26
N ASN A 97 12.78 18.99 -1.39
CA ASN A 97 13.97 19.80 -1.52
C ASN A 97 13.83 20.85 -0.43
N ILE A 98 14.74 20.80 0.52
CA ILE A 98 15.01 21.90 1.41
C ILE A 98 15.49 23.02 0.50
N GLN A 99 14.57 23.93 0.15
CA GLN A 99 14.83 25.26 -0.36
C GLN A 99 13.78 26.17 0.27
#